data_AF-A0A6A5V988-F1
#
_entry.id   AF-A0A6A5V988-F1
#
_cell.length_a   1.000
_cell.length_b   1.000
_cell.length_c   1.000
_cell.angle_alpha   90.00
_cell.angle_beta   90.00
_cell.angle_gamma   90.00
#
_symmetry.space_group_name_H-M   'P 1'
#
loop_
_entity.id
_entity.type
_entity.pdbx_description
1 polymer ?
#
loop_
_entity_poly.entity_id
_entity_poly.type
_entity_poly.pdbx_seq_one_letter_code
_entity_poly.pdbx_strand_id
1 'polypeptide(L)'
;MVMKAIGENKIHWYGISSDTHSAHTFAALYPEAVRKFVLDGRPFLPLMRNMALSVSGVGRSDFAYTTTDNQPDSIVDAELALEAFFITCNSAKAACSSKGASTSAQQLKARFKVIDQKLESTPFASPGFQAIDWSVFHLFLLTAVIDSSAFFPILADFLTELE
;
A
#
# COMPACT_ATOMS: atom_id res chain seq x y z
N MET A 1 7.52 -11.26 29.86
CA MET A 1 8.00 -11.32 28.47
C MET A 1 7.36 -12.53 27.82
N VAL A 2 6.71 -12.39 26.65
CA VAL A 2 5.91 -13.45 26.00
C VAL A 2 6.68 -14.78 25.91
N MET A 3 7.97 -14.74 25.58
CA MET A 3 8.87 -15.91 25.55
C MET A 3 8.87 -16.71 26.86
N LYS A 4 9.03 -16.05 28.02
CA LYS A 4 9.00 -16.71 29.34
C LYS A 4 7.64 -17.33 29.64
N ALA A 5 6.55 -16.77 29.12
CA ALA A 5 5.21 -17.29 29.32
C ALA A 5 4.93 -18.52 28.44
N ILE A 6 5.54 -18.62 27.25
CA ILE A 6 5.43 -19.78 26.36
C ILE A 6 6.52 -20.83 26.60
N GLY A 7 7.32 -20.69 27.66
CA GLY A 7 8.39 -21.63 28.01
C GLY A 7 9.56 -21.65 27.02
N GLU A 8 9.69 -20.64 26.16
CA GLU A 8 10.78 -20.52 25.21
C GLU A 8 11.82 -19.49 25.67
N ASN A 9 13.08 -19.76 25.37
CA ASN A 9 14.20 -18.85 25.64
C ASN A 9 14.56 -17.97 24.44
N LYS A 10 14.00 -18.27 23.27
CA LYS A 10 14.19 -17.51 22.04
C LYS A 10 12.86 -17.38 21.29
N ILE A 11 12.70 -16.33 20.51
CA ILE A 11 11.47 -16.04 19.76
C ILE A 11 11.62 -16.33 18.27
N HIS A 12 10.57 -16.89 17.69
CA HIS A 12 10.31 -16.82 16.25
C HIS A 12 9.36 -15.66 15.99
N TRP A 13 9.65 -14.82 15.01
CA TRP A 13 8.87 -13.63 14.71
C TRP A 13 8.47 -13.64 13.24
N TYR A 14 7.18 -13.49 12.96
CA TYR A 14 6.67 -13.16 11.64
C TYR A 14 6.05 -11.76 11.71
N GLY A 15 6.69 -10.78 11.09
CA GLY A 15 6.31 -9.37 11.18
C GLY A 15 5.80 -8.87 9.84
N ILE A 16 4.62 -8.25 9.83
CA ILE A 16 4.04 -7.62 8.65
C ILE A 16 4.05 -6.09 8.83
N SER A 17 4.48 -5.34 7.81
CA SER A 17 4.42 -3.86 7.81
C SER A 17 5.17 -3.25 9.03
N SER A 18 4.51 -2.49 9.91
CA SER A 18 5.13 -1.88 11.09
C SER A 18 5.74 -2.88 12.07
N ASP A 19 5.28 -4.14 12.09
CA ASP A 19 5.84 -5.18 12.95
C ASP A 19 7.28 -5.55 12.58
N THR A 20 7.72 -5.20 11.37
CA THR A 20 9.12 -5.31 11.00
C THR A 20 10.01 -4.37 11.80
N HIS A 21 9.51 -3.19 12.18
CA HIS A 21 10.23 -2.26 13.05
C HIS A 21 10.29 -2.78 14.49
N SER A 22 9.20 -3.35 14.99
CA SER A 22 9.15 -4.02 16.29
C SER A 22 10.12 -5.19 16.37
N ALA A 23 10.17 -6.01 15.32
CA ALA A 23 11.13 -7.11 15.21
C ALA A 23 12.57 -6.58 15.19
N HIS A 24 12.88 -5.56 14.40
CA HIS A 24 14.23 -4.96 14.40
C HIS A 24 14.64 -4.43 15.77
N THR A 25 13.76 -3.68 16.42
CA THR A 25 14.01 -3.15 17.77
C THR A 25 14.27 -4.28 18.76
N PHE A 26 13.48 -5.36 18.68
CA PHE A 26 13.68 -6.54 19.50
C PHE A 26 15.05 -7.20 19.23
N ALA A 27 15.42 -7.42 17.97
CA ALA A 27 16.70 -8.03 17.62
C ALA A 27 17.90 -7.19 18.03
N ALA A 28 17.79 -5.86 17.98
CA ALA A 28 18.84 -4.94 18.40
C ALA A 28 19.05 -4.96 19.92
N LEU A 29 17.97 -5.06 20.69
CA LEU A 29 18.02 -5.04 22.16
C LEU A 29 18.31 -6.42 22.78
N TYR A 30 17.85 -7.50 22.14
CA TYR A 30 17.91 -8.87 22.66
C TYR A 30 18.38 -9.87 21.58
N PRO A 31 19.56 -9.68 20.97
CA PRO A 31 20.03 -10.53 19.86
C PRO A 31 20.16 -12.01 20.25
N GLU A 32 20.50 -12.30 21.50
CA GLU A 32 20.61 -13.66 22.04
C GLU A 32 19.27 -14.40 22.11
N ALA A 33 18.17 -13.65 22.21
CA ALA A 33 16.82 -14.16 22.27
C ALA A 33 16.18 -14.34 20.88
N VAL A 34 16.89 -14.03 19.79
CA VAL A 34 16.39 -14.23 18.43
C VAL A 34 16.63 -15.67 17.98
N ARG A 35 15.57 -16.33 17.47
CA ARG A 35 15.69 -17.65 16.81
C ARG A 35 15.56 -17.56 15.30
N LYS A 36 14.41 -17.08 14.80
CA LYS A 36 14.13 -16.95 13.37
C LYS A 36 13.14 -15.83 13.12
N PHE A 37 13.51 -14.87 12.29
CA PHE A 37 12.62 -13.79 11.87
C PHE A 37 12.27 -13.93 10.39
N VAL A 38 11.01 -13.70 10.07
CA VAL A 38 10.50 -13.52 8.72
C VAL A 38 9.79 -12.17 8.72
N LEU A 39 10.28 -11.25 7.89
CA LEU A 39 9.78 -9.87 7.84
C LEU A 39 9.16 -9.66 6.46
N ASP A 40 7.84 -9.55 6.41
CA ASP A 40 7.04 -9.37 5.20
C ASP A 40 6.44 -7.97 5.16
N GLY A 41 6.48 -7.33 4.00
CA GLY A 41 6.37 -5.89 3.89
C GLY A 41 7.67 -5.22 4.33
N ARG A 42 8.39 -4.64 3.37
CA ARG A 42 9.43 -3.68 3.73
C ARG A 42 8.73 -2.54 4.47
N PRO A 43 9.19 -2.11 5.66
CA PRO A 43 8.91 -0.74 6.03
C PRO A 43 9.50 0.10 4.90
N PHE A 44 8.69 1.00 4.39
CA PHE A 44 9.00 1.85 3.26
C PHE A 44 10.41 2.49 3.41
N LEU A 45 11.40 1.96 2.68
CA LEU A 45 12.81 2.38 2.76
C LEU A 45 13.42 2.30 1.36
N PRO A 46 14.05 3.37 0.85
CA PRO A 46 14.57 3.36 -0.50
C PRO A 46 15.84 2.51 -0.61
N LEU A 47 15.98 1.93 -1.80
CA LEU A 47 17.16 1.32 -2.39
C LEU A 47 18.49 1.68 -1.70
N MET A 48 19.02 0.77 -0.88
CA MET A 48 20.44 0.74 -0.55
C MET A 48 21.25 0.32 -1.79
N ARG A 49 21.66 1.30 -2.61
CA ARG A 49 22.84 1.15 -3.48
C ARG A 49 24.10 1.29 -2.60
N ASN A 50 24.64 0.13 -2.24
CA ASN A 50 26.02 -0.16 -1.80
C ASN A 50 26.34 -0.16 -0.29
N MET A 51 26.86 -1.34 0.12
CA MET A 51 27.53 -1.73 1.38
C MET A 51 26.63 -1.98 2.60
N ALA A 52 26.60 -3.14 3.26
CA ALA A 52 27.34 -4.40 3.13
C ALA A 52 26.50 -5.56 3.73
N LEU A 53 26.70 -6.77 3.20
CA LEU A 53 25.99 -8.00 3.56
C LEU A 53 26.14 -8.37 5.04
N SER A 54 25.02 -8.66 5.73
CA SER A 54 24.64 -10.01 6.17
C SER A 54 23.31 -9.97 6.94
N VAL A 55 22.43 -10.95 6.71
CA VAL A 55 21.00 -11.02 7.09
C VAL A 55 20.11 -10.18 6.16
N SER A 56 19.79 -10.78 5.02
CA SER A 56 18.90 -10.25 3.99
C SER A 56 17.55 -9.82 4.56
N GLY A 57 17.29 -8.51 4.62
CA GLY A 57 15.97 -7.95 4.95
C GLY A 57 15.96 -6.76 5.92
N VAL A 58 17.12 -6.21 6.31
CA VAL A 58 17.20 -5.20 7.39
C VAL A 58 17.00 -3.78 6.88
N GLY A 59 15.92 -3.16 7.33
CA GLY A 59 15.62 -1.74 7.16
C GLY A 59 16.15 -0.90 8.33
N ARG A 60 16.62 0.33 8.05
CA ARG A 60 17.06 1.29 9.08
C ARG A 60 15.95 1.57 10.10
N SER A 61 16.35 1.73 11.36
CA SER A 61 15.51 1.97 12.53
C SER A 61 15.69 3.39 13.09
N ASP A 62 15.96 4.39 12.25
CA ASP A 62 15.98 5.78 12.69
C ASP A 62 14.56 6.33 12.79
N PHE A 63 14.24 6.83 13.98
CA PHE A 63 13.02 7.59 14.31
C PHE A 63 12.89 8.92 13.54
N ALA A 64 13.70 9.16 12.50
CA ALA A 64 13.53 10.24 11.54
C ALA A 64 12.38 9.92 10.55
N TYR A 65 11.28 9.40 11.09
CA TYR A 65 9.99 9.25 10.43
C TYR A 65 9.31 10.64 10.34
N THR A 66 10.08 11.64 9.91
CA THR A 66 9.53 12.95 9.58
C THR A 66 8.99 12.87 8.17
N THR A 67 7.84 13.49 7.96
CA THR A 67 7.06 13.63 6.71
C THR A 67 7.84 14.22 5.52
N THR A 68 9.16 14.31 5.56
CA THR A 68 9.96 15.10 4.63
C THR A 68 10.80 14.25 3.68
N ASP A 69 11.24 13.05 4.09
CA ASP A 69 12.36 12.40 3.38
C ASP A 69 11.95 11.15 2.58
N ASN A 70 10.99 10.34 3.07
CA ASN A 70 10.53 9.10 2.41
C ASN A 70 9.07 9.11 1.94
N GLN A 71 8.27 10.13 2.29
CA GLN A 71 6.94 10.33 1.69
C GLN A 71 6.98 10.33 0.15
N PRO A 72 8.00 10.93 -0.51
CA PRO A 72 8.05 10.96 -1.97
C PRO A 72 8.01 9.56 -2.59
N ASP A 73 8.80 8.62 -2.10
CA ASP A 73 8.84 7.30 -2.74
C ASP A 73 7.56 6.50 -2.44
N SER A 74 6.90 6.69 -1.27
CA SER A 74 5.61 6.00 -0.96
C SER A 74 4.51 6.47 -1.90
N ILE A 75 4.53 7.77 -2.19
CA ILE A 75 3.62 8.38 -3.15
C ILE A 75 3.92 7.84 -4.54
N VAL A 76 5.20 7.75 -4.94
CA VAL A 76 5.60 7.15 -6.23
C VAL A 76 5.14 5.69 -6.34
N ASP A 77 5.32 4.87 -5.30
CA ASP A 77 4.89 3.47 -5.31
C ASP A 77 3.36 3.35 -5.41
N ALA A 78 2.61 4.21 -4.71
CA ALA A 78 1.16 4.27 -4.82
C ALA A 78 0.70 4.71 -6.22
N GLU A 79 1.37 5.70 -6.83
CA GLU A 79 1.12 6.15 -8.20
C GLU A 79 1.42 5.05 -9.23
N LEU A 80 2.49 4.28 -9.04
CA LEU A 80 2.82 3.13 -9.88
C LEU A 80 1.81 1.99 -9.72
N ALA A 81 1.32 1.74 -8.51
CA ALA A 81 0.27 0.74 -8.28
C ALA A 81 -1.07 1.17 -8.89
N LEU A 82 -1.39 2.46 -8.87
CA LEU A 82 -2.54 3.02 -9.59
C LEU A 82 -2.36 2.93 -11.12
N GLU A 83 -1.15 3.15 -11.64
CA GLU A 83 -0.85 2.91 -13.05
C GLU A 83 -1.06 1.44 -13.43
N ALA A 84 -0.67 0.51 -12.54
CA ALA A 84 -0.90 -0.92 -12.72
C ALA A 84 -2.39 -1.26 -12.78
N PHE A 85 -3.25 -0.56 -12.03
CA PHE A 85 -4.71 -0.68 -12.18
C PHE A 85 -5.16 -0.33 -13.60
N PHE A 86 -4.76 0.83 -14.15
CA PHE A 86 -5.17 1.23 -15.50
C PHE A 86 -4.67 0.27 -16.59
N ILE A 87 -3.43 -0.21 -16.47
CA ILE A 87 -2.85 -1.21 -17.38
C ILE A 87 -3.66 -2.52 -17.30
N THR A 88 -3.89 -3.00 -16.08
CA THR A 88 -4.61 -4.26 -15.82
C THR A 88 -6.05 -4.17 -16.34
N CYS A 89 -6.78 -3.11 -15.98
CA CYS A 89 -8.14 -2.87 -16.42
C CYS A 89 -8.25 -2.80 -17.95
N ASN A 90 -7.35 -2.07 -18.62
CA ASN A 90 -7.35 -1.99 -20.07
C ASN A 90 -7.10 -3.37 -20.72
N SER A 91 -6.18 -4.16 -20.14
CA SER A 91 -5.86 -5.51 -20.62
C SER A 91 -7.00 -6.52 -20.40
N ALA A 92 -7.79 -6.34 -19.33
CA ALA A 92 -8.89 -7.21 -18.94
C ALA A 92 -10.13 -7.08 -19.86
N LYS A 93 -10.17 -6.10 -20.77
CA LYS A 93 -11.28 -5.89 -21.72
C LYS A 93 -12.63 -5.81 -21.00
N ALA A 94 -13.57 -6.69 -21.33
CA ALA A 94 -14.93 -6.69 -20.77
C ALA A 94 -14.96 -7.10 -19.28
N ALA A 95 -13.88 -7.67 -18.73
CA ALA A 95 -13.83 -8.04 -17.32
C ALA A 95 -13.55 -6.84 -16.39
N CYS A 96 -13.18 -5.67 -16.93
CA CYS A 96 -13.08 -4.44 -16.17
C CYS A 96 -14.23 -3.50 -16.54
N SER A 97 -15.12 -3.22 -15.58
CA SER A 97 -16.30 -2.35 -15.76
C SER A 97 -15.92 -0.94 -16.16
N SER A 98 -14.92 -0.35 -15.50
CA SER A 98 -14.44 1.01 -15.83
C SER A 98 -13.81 1.13 -17.21
N LYS A 99 -13.48 0.03 -17.90
CA LYS A 99 -12.87 0.10 -19.23
C LYS A 99 -13.79 0.82 -20.22
N GLY A 100 -15.09 0.52 -20.21
CA GLY A 100 -16.07 1.12 -21.13
C GLY A 100 -15.56 1.17 -22.59
N ALA A 101 -15.61 2.37 -23.18
CA ALA A 101 -15.14 2.63 -24.55
C ALA A 101 -13.62 2.91 -24.65
N SER A 102 -12.88 2.89 -23.55
CA SER A 102 -11.45 3.18 -23.58
C SER A 102 -10.67 2.10 -24.34
N THR A 103 -9.73 2.56 -25.17
CA THR A 103 -8.82 1.74 -25.99
C THR A 103 -7.39 1.75 -25.47
N SER A 104 -7.07 2.62 -24.49
CA SER A 104 -5.76 2.69 -23.85
C SER A 104 -5.84 2.99 -22.35
N ALA A 105 -4.79 2.62 -21.61
CA ALA A 105 -4.65 2.97 -20.19
C ALA A 105 -4.62 4.49 -19.97
N GLN A 106 -4.07 5.25 -20.93
CA GLN A 106 -4.01 6.71 -20.86
C GLN A 106 -5.42 7.35 -20.89
N GLN A 107 -6.36 6.76 -21.63
CA GLN A 107 -7.75 7.21 -21.63
C GLN A 107 -8.44 6.94 -20.29
N LEU A 108 -8.15 5.79 -19.67
CA LEU A 108 -8.65 5.48 -18.32
C LEU A 108 -8.09 6.45 -17.28
N LYS A 109 -6.79 6.75 -17.35
CA LYS A 109 -6.13 7.73 -16.49
C LYS A 109 -6.72 9.13 -16.67
N ALA A 110 -7.04 9.52 -17.90
CA ALA A 110 -7.68 10.82 -18.17
C ALA A 110 -9.09 10.89 -17.57
N ARG A 111 -9.90 9.83 -17.69
CA ARG A 111 -11.23 9.74 -17.07
C ARG A 111 -11.15 9.78 -15.55
N PHE A 112 -10.22 9.01 -14.97
CA PHE A 112 -9.94 9.05 -13.53
C PHE A 112 -9.61 10.48 -13.06
N LYS A 113 -8.76 11.22 -13.79
CA LYS A 113 -8.42 12.59 -13.42
C LYS A 113 -9.64 13.53 -13.38
N VAL A 114 -10.60 13.33 -14.28
CA VAL A 114 -11.85 14.10 -14.29
C VAL A 114 -12.70 13.76 -13.06
N ILE A 115 -12.82 12.48 -12.71
CA ILE A 115 -13.52 12.02 -11.49
C ILE A 115 -12.86 12.62 -10.25
N ASP A 116 -11.54 12.55 -10.17
CA ASP A 116 -10.77 13.04 -9.03
C ASP A 116 -10.99 14.54 -8.80
N GLN A 117 -10.92 15.34 -9.86
CA GLN A 117 -11.20 16.78 -9.82
C GLN A 117 -12.66 17.09 -9.48
N LYS A 118 -13.62 16.28 -9.94
CA LYS A 118 -15.04 16.43 -9.63
C LYS A 118 -15.28 16.23 -8.12
N LEU A 119 -14.63 15.24 -7.51
CA LEU A 119 -14.77 14.92 -6.08
C LEU A 119 -14.19 15.99 -5.15
N GLU A 120 -13.22 16.80 -5.59
CA GLU A 120 -12.71 17.93 -4.80
C GLU A 120 -13.79 18.99 -4.51
N SER A 121 -14.71 19.19 -5.46
CA SER A 121 -15.73 20.23 -5.38
C SER A 121 -17.12 19.69 -5.07
N THR A 122 -17.40 18.46 -5.49
CA THR A 122 -18.72 17.85 -5.43
C THR A 122 -18.59 16.43 -4.85
N PRO A 123 -18.78 16.27 -3.54
CA PRO A 123 -18.83 14.95 -2.92
C PRO A 123 -19.92 14.09 -3.57
N PHE A 124 -19.61 12.81 -3.79
CA PHE A 124 -20.56 11.86 -4.31
C PHE A 124 -21.52 11.41 -3.22
N ALA A 125 -22.82 11.55 -3.43
CA ALA A 125 -23.84 11.14 -2.48
C ALA A 125 -24.69 10.01 -3.08
N SER A 126 -24.75 8.88 -2.38
CA SER A 126 -25.61 7.73 -2.72
C SER A 126 -26.63 7.49 -1.60
N PRO A 127 -27.90 7.15 -1.92
CA PRO A 127 -28.91 6.87 -0.90
C PRO A 127 -28.47 5.76 0.06
N GLY A 128 -28.46 6.04 1.36
CA GLY A 128 -28.12 5.06 2.40
C GLY A 128 -26.65 5.02 2.81
N PHE A 129 -25.79 5.83 2.19
CA PHE A 129 -24.36 5.93 2.54
C PHE A 129 -23.96 7.37 2.88
N GLN A 130 -22.90 7.52 3.67
CA GLN A 130 -22.27 8.82 3.88
C GLN A 130 -21.69 9.32 2.54
N ALA A 131 -21.79 10.63 2.30
CA ALA A 131 -21.20 11.22 1.12
C ALA A 131 -19.69 10.92 1.05
N ILE A 132 -19.23 10.52 -0.12
CA ILE A 132 -17.84 10.23 -0.42
C ILE A 132 -17.23 11.50 -0.98
N ASP A 133 -16.47 12.20 -0.14
CA ASP A 133 -15.64 13.32 -0.58
C ASP A 133 -14.29 12.83 -1.10
N TRP A 134 -13.50 13.77 -1.63
CA TRP A 134 -12.16 13.54 -2.15
C TRP A 134 -11.22 12.80 -1.17
N SER A 135 -11.32 13.09 0.13
CA SER A 135 -10.45 12.46 1.14
C SER A 135 -10.83 11.01 1.38
N VAL A 136 -12.13 10.72 1.47
CA VAL A 136 -12.65 9.35 1.61
C VAL A 136 -12.31 8.53 0.37
N PHE A 137 -12.45 9.11 -0.81
CA PHE A 137 -12.07 8.46 -2.07
C PHE A 137 -10.59 8.10 -2.10
N HIS A 138 -9.70 9.02 -1.73
CA HIS A 138 -8.26 8.74 -1.71
C HIS A 138 -7.85 7.71 -0.65
N LEU A 139 -8.55 7.65 0.49
CA LEU A 139 -8.33 6.60 1.47
C LEU A 139 -8.73 5.22 0.92
N PHE A 140 -9.85 5.14 0.21
CA PHE A 140 -10.26 3.93 -0.50
C PHE A 140 -9.25 3.56 -1.60
N LEU A 141 -8.76 4.53 -2.37
CA LEU A 141 -7.78 4.32 -3.42
C LEU A 141 -6.49 3.70 -2.89
N LEU A 142 -5.98 4.20 -1.76
CA LEU A 142 -4.81 3.63 -1.07
C LEU A 142 -5.05 2.18 -0.66
N THR A 143 -6.24 1.88 -0.12
CA THR A 143 -6.62 0.51 0.24
C THR A 143 -6.65 -0.39 -1.00
N ALA A 144 -7.21 0.12 -2.09
CA ALA A 144 -7.36 -0.63 -3.33
C ALA A 144 -6.03 -0.97 -4.01
N VAL A 145 -5.02 -0.10 -3.89
CA VAL A 145 -3.69 -0.37 -4.45
C VAL A 145 -2.82 -1.26 -3.56
N ILE A 146 -3.06 -1.29 -2.24
CA ILE A 146 -2.37 -2.20 -1.32
C ILE A 146 -2.82 -3.65 -1.53
N ASP A 147 -4.13 -3.88 -1.69
CA ASP A 147 -4.70 -5.20 -1.98
C ASP A 147 -5.37 -5.22 -3.35
N SER A 148 -4.55 -5.06 -4.38
CA SER A 148 -4.98 -5.01 -5.77
C SER A 148 -5.82 -6.22 -6.21
N SER A 149 -5.53 -7.41 -5.67
CA SER A 149 -6.20 -8.65 -6.05
C SER A 149 -7.68 -8.67 -5.65
N ALA A 150 -8.00 -8.14 -4.47
CA ALA A 150 -9.36 -8.09 -3.97
C ALA A 150 -10.10 -6.84 -4.44
N PHE A 151 -9.40 -5.71 -4.56
CA PHE A 151 -10.05 -4.40 -4.68
C PHE A 151 -10.01 -3.79 -6.08
N PHE A 152 -9.21 -4.27 -7.04
CA PHE A 152 -9.25 -3.73 -8.40
C PHE A 152 -10.62 -3.86 -9.08
N PRO A 153 -11.36 -4.98 -8.96
CA PRO A 153 -12.72 -5.06 -9.50
C PRO A 153 -13.66 -4.04 -8.84
N ILE A 154 -13.57 -3.90 -7.51
CA ILE A 154 -14.39 -2.97 -6.74
C ILE A 154 -14.08 -1.52 -7.13
N LEU A 155 -12.80 -1.19 -7.30
CA LEU A 155 -12.37 0.12 -7.78
C LEU A 155 -12.88 0.40 -9.19
N ALA A 156 -12.89 -0.59 -10.08
CA ALA A 156 -13.43 -0.43 -11.43
C ALA A 156 -14.95 -0.16 -11.41
N ASP A 157 -15.70 -0.89 -10.59
CA ASP A 157 -17.15 -0.68 -10.45
C ASP A 157 -17.43 0.70 -9.86
N PHE A 158 -16.70 1.07 -8.81
CA PHE A 158 -16.88 2.35 -8.16
C PHE A 158 -16.52 3.54 -9.06
N LEU A 159 -15.43 3.45 -9.83
CA LEU A 159 -15.10 4.47 -10.83
C LEU A 159 -16.18 4.61 -11.90
N THR A 160 -16.87 3.53 -12.26
CA THR A 160 -17.98 3.57 -13.22
C THR A 160 -19.19 4.31 -12.65
N GLU A 161 -19.46 4.20 -11.35
CA GLU A 161 -20.55 4.93 -10.68
C GLU A 161 -20.27 6.44 -10.53
N LEU A 162 -18.98 6.81 -10.50
CA LEU A 162 -18.55 8.19 -10.27
C LEU A 162 -18.51 9.07 -11.52
N GLU A 163 -18.53 8.47 -12.72
CA GLU A 163 -18.61 9.18 -14.00
C GLU A 163 -19.91 9.99 -14.13
#